data_AF-A0A3N0BXX6-F1
#
_entry.id   AF-A0A3N0BXX6-F1
#
_cell.length_a   1.000
_cell.length_b   1.000
_cell.length_c   1.000
_cell.angle_alpha   90.00
_cell.angle_beta   90.00
_cell.angle_gamma   90.00
#
_symmetry.space_group_name_H-M   'P 1'
#
loop_
_entity.id
_entity.type
_entity.pdbx_description
1 polymer ?
#
loop_
_entity_poly.entity_id
_entity_poly.type
_entity_poly.pdbx_seq_one_letter_code
_entity_poly.pdbx_strand_id
1 'polypeptide(L)'
;MESLIKRLIWPFIGLVVLLFLSVFSMAAKAQSTEIQQLLLNVEKLSQLKNILADMKKGYTVITNGYNAVKNVSKGNFSLHEVFLDGLMLVNPEIKKYKRVGDIISYQKDLVTEYKSAFTRFRASDNFSPQEIGYLGKVYKQLFDQSLNNLDQLTTVITSSQLRMSDDERLQAIDRIFADTQDKLIFLRNFNQQTSILNLQRQKEKADIKAMKQYYNLN
;
A
#
# COMPACT_ATOMS: atom_id res chain seq x y z
N MET A 1 79.65 -8.72 48.91
CA MET A 1 79.12 -7.89 47.81
C MET A 1 77.85 -8.48 47.17
N GLU A 2 77.77 -9.79 46.92
CA GLU A 2 76.57 -10.42 46.33
C GLU A 2 75.25 -10.22 47.12
N SER A 3 75.30 -10.19 48.46
CA SER A 3 74.09 -10.04 49.29
C SER A 3 73.45 -8.65 49.23
N LEU A 4 74.25 -7.61 48.97
CA LEU A 4 73.78 -6.23 48.80
C LEU A 4 73.15 -6.01 47.42
N ILE A 5 73.72 -6.64 46.39
CA ILE A 5 73.21 -6.59 45.00
C ILE A 5 71.85 -7.30 44.90
N LYS A 6 71.70 -8.48 45.51
CA LYS A 6 70.42 -9.22 45.54
C LYS A 6 69.32 -8.47 46.30
N ARG A 7 69.65 -7.72 47.36
CA ARG A 7 68.70 -6.89 48.12
C ARG A 7 68.19 -5.68 47.33
N LEU A 8 68.93 -5.19 46.34
CA LEU A 8 68.53 -4.06 45.48
C LEU A 8 67.74 -4.51 44.23
N ILE A 9 68.05 -5.69 43.69
CA ILE A 9 67.45 -6.20 42.43
C ILE A 9 66.03 -6.74 42.62
N TRP A 10 65.76 -7.45 43.72
CA TRP A 10 64.44 -8.04 44.00
C TRP A 10 63.27 -7.02 44.02
N PRO A 11 63.38 -5.86 44.69
CA PRO A 11 62.32 -4.85 44.65
C PRO A 11 62.14 -4.22 43.27
N PHE A 12 63.22 -4.11 42.48
CA PHE A 12 63.14 -3.60 41.10
C PHE A 12 62.40 -4.57 40.17
N ILE A 13 62.67 -5.87 40.28
CA ILE A 13 61.93 -6.92 39.56
C ILE A 13 60.45 -6.90 39.96
N GLY A 14 60.15 -6.79 41.26
CA GLY A 14 58.78 -6.69 41.76
C GLY A 14 58.03 -5.49 41.17
N LEU A 15 58.69 -4.33 41.07
CA LEU A 15 58.11 -3.11 40.50
C LEU A 15 57.87 -3.21 38.99
N VAL A 16 58.78 -3.84 38.24
CA VAL A 16 58.62 -4.13 36.80
C VAL A 16 57.45 -5.07 36.55
N VAL A 17 57.29 -6.12 37.38
CA VAL A 17 56.16 -7.05 37.29
C VAL A 17 54.83 -6.34 37.59
N LEU A 18 54.80 -5.45 38.58
CA LEU A 18 53.61 -4.66 38.94
C LEU A 18 53.21 -3.68 37.83
N LEU A 19 54.20 -3.02 37.20
CA LEU A 19 53.99 -2.18 36.03
C LEU A 19 53.42 -2.99 34.85
N PHE A 20 53.97 -4.17 34.57
CA PHE A 20 53.47 -5.06 33.52
C PHE A 20 52.02 -5.51 33.76
N LEU A 21 51.67 -5.87 35.00
CA LEU A 21 50.31 -6.27 35.38
C LEU A 21 49.32 -5.11 35.26
N SER A 22 49.75 -3.89 35.59
CA SER A 22 48.92 -2.68 35.46
C SER A 22 48.61 -2.33 34.01
N VAL A 23 49.60 -2.45 33.11
CA VAL A 23 49.43 -2.20 31.66
C VAL A 23 48.56 -3.28 31.02
N PHE A 24 48.74 -4.55 31.40
CA PHE A 24 47.92 -5.67 30.90
C PHE A 24 46.44 -5.54 31.28
N SER A 25 46.16 -5.10 32.51
CA SER A 25 44.79 -4.87 33.00
C SER A 25 44.09 -3.72 32.25
N MET A 26 44.84 -2.70 31.82
CA MET A 26 44.33 -1.55 31.08
C MET A 26 44.01 -1.92 29.63
N ALA A 27 44.87 -2.72 28.98
CA ALA A 27 44.65 -3.25 27.63
C ALA A 27 43.41 -4.17 27.56
N ALA A 28 43.20 -5.03 28.55
CA ALA A 28 42.03 -5.90 28.62
C ALA A 28 40.70 -5.13 28.74
N LYS A 29 40.68 -4.01 29.49
CA LYS A 29 39.49 -3.15 29.61
C LYS A 29 39.17 -2.45 28.29
N ALA A 30 40.17 -1.93 27.57
CA ALA A 30 39.97 -1.30 26.27
C ALA A 30 39.37 -2.28 25.24
N GLN A 31 39.88 -3.51 25.20
CA GLN A 31 39.38 -4.57 24.32
C GLN A 31 37.92 -4.96 24.64
N SER A 32 37.53 -4.96 25.92
CA SER A 32 36.15 -5.24 26.33
C SER A 32 35.15 -4.16 25.86
N THR A 33 35.54 -2.89 25.88
CA THR A 33 34.72 -1.77 25.42
C THR A 33 34.52 -1.80 23.91
N GLU A 34 35.58 -2.10 23.15
CA GLU A 34 35.50 -2.25 21.69
C GLU A 34 34.56 -3.39 21.28
N ILE A 35 34.64 -4.54 21.96
CA ILE A 35 33.74 -5.68 21.70
C ILE A 35 32.28 -5.30 21.98
N GLN A 36 32.00 -4.61 23.09
CA GLN A 36 30.65 -4.13 23.42
C GLN A 36 30.11 -3.17 22.35
N GLN A 37 30.94 -2.23 21.89
CA GLN A 37 30.56 -1.28 20.84
C GLN A 37 30.33 -2.00 19.50
N LEU A 38 31.14 -2.99 19.16
CA LEU A 38 30.96 -3.80 17.97
C LEU A 38 29.63 -4.57 18.03
N LEU A 39 29.30 -5.16 19.17
CA LEU A 39 28.04 -5.88 19.40
C LEU A 39 26.83 -4.95 19.19
N LEU A 40 26.88 -3.76 19.77
CA LEU A 40 25.85 -2.72 19.59
C LEU A 40 25.73 -2.29 18.12
N ASN A 41 26.85 -2.15 17.41
CA ASN A 41 26.85 -1.80 15.99
C ASN A 41 26.24 -2.90 15.12
N VAL A 42 26.51 -4.18 15.44
CA VAL A 42 25.88 -5.34 14.78
C VAL A 42 24.37 -5.33 15.01
N GLU A 43 23.93 -5.03 16.24
CA GLU A 43 22.50 -4.92 16.56
C GLU A 43 21.84 -3.79 15.76
N LYS A 44 22.42 -2.58 15.76
CA LYS A 44 21.93 -1.44 14.97
C LYS A 44 21.87 -1.77 13.47
N LEU A 45 22.89 -2.44 12.94
CA LEU A 45 22.92 -2.86 11.54
C LEU A 45 21.79 -3.87 11.24
N SER A 46 21.54 -4.81 12.15
CA SER A 46 20.43 -5.76 12.04
C SER A 46 19.07 -5.04 12.01
N GLN A 47 18.86 -4.07 12.90
CA GLN A 47 17.66 -3.23 12.93
C GLN A 47 17.47 -2.46 11.62
N LEU A 48 18.52 -1.81 11.10
CA LEU A 48 18.48 -1.10 9.82
C LEU A 48 18.17 -2.03 8.64
N LYS A 49 18.70 -3.26 8.64
CA LYS A 49 18.40 -4.26 7.62
C LYS A 49 16.91 -4.65 7.65
N ASN A 50 16.33 -4.83 8.84
CA ASN A 50 14.91 -5.13 8.99
C ASN A 50 14.04 -3.97 8.48
N ILE A 51 14.36 -2.73 8.85
CA ILE A 51 13.67 -1.54 8.33
C ILE A 51 13.74 -1.48 6.80
N LEU A 52 14.92 -1.72 6.21
CA LEU A 52 15.07 -1.73 4.76
C LEU A 52 14.23 -2.83 4.10
N ALA A 53 14.18 -4.02 4.70
CA ALA A 53 13.36 -5.12 4.21
C ALA A 53 11.86 -4.76 4.25
N ASP A 54 11.39 -4.15 5.34
CA ASP A 54 10.01 -3.69 5.47
C ASP A 54 9.68 -2.56 4.49
N MET A 55 10.59 -1.61 4.29
CA MET A 55 10.44 -0.55 3.29
C MET A 55 10.32 -1.13 1.87
N LYS A 56 11.17 -2.10 1.51
CA LYS A 56 11.10 -2.78 0.21
C LYS A 56 9.76 -3.50 0.05
N LYS A 57 9.32 -4.24 1.07
CA LYS A 57 8.03 -4.93 1.08
C LYS A 57 6.87 -3.94 0.90
N GLY A 58 6.88 -2.83 1.64
CA GLY A 58 5.88 -1.77 1.52
C GLY A 58 5.83 -1.16 0.11
N TYR A 59 6.99 -0.85 -0.46
CA TYR A 59 7.10 -0.35 -1.83
C TYR A 59 6.52 -1.33 -2.86
N THR A 60 6.84 -2.63 -2.73
CA THR A 60 6.29 -3.67 -3.61
C THR A 60 4.77 -3.77 -3.49
N VAL A 61 4.22 -3.71 -2.27
CA VAL A 61 2.76 -3.74 -2.05
C VAL A 61 2.08 -2.54 -2.71
N ILE A 62 2.61 -1.33 -2.51
CA ILE A 62 2.07 -0.11 -3.12
C ILE A 62 2.16 -0.16 -4.64
N THR A 63 3.30 -0.60 -5.17
CA THR A 63 3.54 -0.68 -6.61
C THR A 63 2.64 -1.72 -7.27
N ASN A 64 2.50 -2.90 -6.66
CA ASN A 64 1.61 -3.95 -7.16
C ASN A 64 0.14 -3.52 -7.09
N GLY A 65 -0.28 -2.89 -5.98
CA GLY A 65 -1.63 -2.33 -5.85
C GLY A 65 -1.90 -1.26 -6.91
N TYR A 66 -0.94 -0.36 -7.13
CA TYR A 66 -1.04 0.67 -8.17
C TYR A 66 -1.07 0.08 -9.58
N ASN A 67 -0.20 -0.88 -9.89
CA ASN A 67 -0.18 -1.51 -11.21
C ASN A 67 -1.46 -2.31 -11.47
N ALA A 68 -1.99 -2.99 -10.45
CA ALA A 68 -3.30 -3.63 -10.54
C ALA A 68 -4.37 -2.62 -10.92
N VAL A 69 -4.45 -1.47 -10.25
CA VAL A 69 -5.41 -0.38 -10.51
C VAL A 69 -5.16 0.29 -11.88
N LYS A 70 -3.91 0.52 -12.25
CA LYS A 70 -3.50 1.20 -13.49
C LYS A 70 -3.80 0.33 -14.71
N ASN A 71 -3.37 -0.93 -14.71
CA ASN A 71 -3.49 -1.85 -15.85
C ASN A 71 -4.94 -2.21 -16.15
N VAL A 72 -5.73 -2.38 -15.09
CA VAL A 72 -7.20 -2.50 -15.12
C VAL A 72 -7.83 -1.42 -16.01
N SER A 73 -7.26 -0.22 -16.04
CA SER A 73 -8.00 0.95 -16.48
C SER A 73 -7.62 1.57 -17.83
N LYS A 74 -6.70 0.95 -18.58
CA LYS A 74 -6.25 1.45 -19.88
C LYS A 74 -6.64 0.56 -21.07
N GLY A 75 -6.72 -0.76 -20.88
CA GLY A 75 -6.93 -1.71 -21.99
C GLY A 75 -8.40 -2.08 -22.19
N ASN A 76 -8.95 -2.86 -21.26
CA ASN A 76 -10.22 -3.55 -21.49
C ASN A 76 -11.43 -2.61 -21.44
N PHE A 77 -11.50 -1.72 -20.45
CA PHE A 77 -12.65 -0.80 -20.35
C PHE A 77 -12.79 0.09 -21.60
N SER A 78 -11.68 0.62 -22.12
CA SER A 78 -11.70 1.45 -23.33
C SER A 78 -12.23 0.71 -24.55
N LEU A 79 -11.96 -0.60 -24.66
CA LEU A 79 -12.45 -1.40 -25.77
C LEU A 79 -13.97 -1.59 -25.67
N HIS A 80 -14.47 -1.97 -24.49
CA HIS A 80 -15.91 -2.11 -24.27
C HIS A 80 -16.65 -0.78 -24.44
N GLU A 81 -16.11 0.32 -23.91
CA GLU A 81 -16.67 1.65 -24.06
C GLU A 81 -16.84 2.01 -25.54
N VAL A 82 -15.75 1.95 -26.32
CA VAL A 82 -15.79 2.30 -27.75
C VAL A 82 -16.73 1.37 -28.52
N PHE A 83 -16.71 0.07 -28.24
CA PHE A 83 -17.59 -0.89 -28.89
C PHE A 83 -19.07 -0.61 -28.58
N LEU A 84 -19.42 -0.44 -27.31
CA LEU A 84 -20.79 -0.21 -26.86
C LEU A 84 -21.31 1.16 -27.31
N ASP A 85 -20.49 2.21 -27.24
CA ASP A 85 -20.81 3.53 -27.75
C ASP A 85 -21.06 3.47 -29.27
N GLY A 86 -20.20 2.78 -30.02
CA GLY A 86 -20.38 2.54 -31.45
C GLY A 86 -21.68 1.79 -31.76
N LEU A 87 -21.99 0.75 -30.99
CA LEU A 87 -23.19 -0.05 -31.16
C LEU A 87 -24.47 0.76 -30.86
N MET A 88 -24.45 1.62 -29.84
CA MET A 88 -25.54 2.56 -29.53
C MET A 88 -25.77 3.60 -30.62
N LEU A 89 -24.72 4.02 -31.34
CA LEU A 89 -24.84 4.99 -32.43
C LEU A 89 -25.51 4.39 -33.67
N VAL A 90 -25.24 3.12 -33.97
CA VAL A 90 -25.68 2.48 -35.22
C VAL A 90 -26.93 1.63 -35.07
N ASN A 91 -27.27 1.17 -33.85
CA ASN A 91 -28.40 0.28 -33.62
C ASN A 91 -29.56 0.98 -32.88
N PRO A 92 -30.65 1.37 -33.60
CA PRO A 92 -31.79 2.06 -33.00
C PRO A 92 -32.56 1.19 -32.00
N GLU A 93 -32.53 -0.13 -32.10
CA GLU A 93 -33.17 -1.02 -31.12
C GLU A 93 -32.45 -0.98 -29.77
N ILE A 94 -31.11 -0.93 -29.78
CA ILE A 94 -30.32 -0.79 -28.54
C ILE A 94 -30.54 0.58 -27.90
N LYS A 95 -30.67 1.62 -28.73
CA LYS A 95 -30.93 2.99 -28.29
C LYS A 95 -32.27 3.16 -27.57
N LYS A 96 -33.25 2.27 -27.81
CA LYS A 96 -34.53 2.26 -27.08
C LYS A 96 -34.35 1.87 -25.61
N TYR A 97 -33.33 1.10 -25.28
CA TYR A 97 -33.06 0.65 -23.91
C TYR A 97 -32.21 1.67 -23.17
N LYS A 98 -32.86 2.67 -22.57
CA LYS A 98 -32.19 3.73 -21.78
C LYS A 98 -31.15 3.20 -20.78
N ARG A 99 -31.45 2.06 -20.14
CA ARG A 99 -30.59 1.42 -19.14
C ARG A 99 -29.21 1.02 -19.67
N VAL A 100 -29.06 0.76 -20.97
CA VAL A 100 -27.76 0.45 -21.58
C VAL A 100 -26.82 1.65 -21.43
N GLY A 101 -27.30 2.85 -21.74
CA GLY A 101 -26.55 4.10 -21.55
C GLY A 101 -26.24 4.35 -20.08
N ASP A 102 -27.19 4.09 -19.19
CA ASP A 102 -26.97 4.27 -17.74
C ASP A 102 -25.91 3.29 -17.19
N ILE A 103 -25.90 2.01 -17.63
CA ILE A 103 -24.86 1.04 -17.27
C ILE A 103 -23.48 1.55 -17.70
N ILE A 104 -23.36 2.00 -18.96
CA ILE A 104 -22.11 2.53 -19.50
C ILE A 104 -21.66 3.75 -18.69
N SER A 105 -22.58 4.66 -18.34
CA SER A 105 -22.27 5.83 -17.51
C SER A 105 -21.80 5.43 -16.12
N TYR A 106 -22.50 4.53 -15.43
CA TYR A 106 -22.12 4.06 -14.10
C TYR A 106 -20.78 3.34 -14.10
N GLN A 107 -20.48 2.63 -15.18
CA GLN A 107 -19.19 2.00 -15.38
C GLN A 107 -18.06 3.05 -15.53
N LYS A 108 -18.28 4.15 -16.26
CA LYS A 108 -17.33 5.27 -16.36
C LYS A 108 -17.11 5.93 -15.00
N ASP A 109 -18.19 6.13 -14.23
CA ASP A 109 -18.14 6.69 -12.88
C ASP A 109 -17.34 5.78 -11.95
N LEU A 110 -17.61 4.47 -11.94
CA LEU A 110 -16.84 3.48 -11.18
C LEU A 110 -15.33 3.64 -11.43
N VAL A 111 -14.93 3.61 -12.71
CA VAL A 111 -13.52 3.73 -13.12
C VAL A 111 -12.88 5.03 -12.67
N THR A 112 -13.60 6.14 -12.85
CA THR A 112 -13.08 7.47 -12.54
C THR A 112 -12.97 7.69 -11.04
N GLU A 113 -13.99 7.30 -10.27
CA GLU A 113 -14.08 7.52 -8.84
C GLU A 113 -13.03 6.70 -8.07
N TYR A 114 -12.87 5.40 -8.37
CA TYR A 114 -11.88 4.60 -7.62
C TYR A 114 -10.45 5.06 -7.93
N LYS A 115 -10.15 5.46 -9.19
CA LYS A 115 -8.81 5.95 -9.57
C LYS A 115 -8.44 7.20 -8.80
N SER A 116 -9.37 8.15 -8.77
CA SER A 116 -9.23 9.42 -8.07
C SER A 116 -9.04 9.17 -6.57
N ALA A 117 -9.91 8.35 -5.98
CA ALA A 117 -9.85 7.99 -4.56
C ALA A 117 -8.52 7.30 -4.19
N PHE A 118 -8.11 6.27 -4.95
CA PHE A 118 -6.84 5.56 -4.70
C PHE A 118 -5.63 6.49 -4.78
N THR A 119 -5.59 7.37 -5.78
CA THR A 119 -4.51 8.34 -5.94
C THR A 119 -4.44 9.29 -4.75
N ARG A 120 -5.59 9.82 -4.31
CA ARG A 120 -5.70 10.70 -3.14
C ARG A 120 -5.27 10.01 -1.86
N PHE A 121 -5.74 8.80 -1.59
CA PHE A 121 -5.40 8.08 -0.36
C PHE A 121 -3.93 7.71 -0.30
N ARG A 122 -3.34 7.29 -1.43
CA ARG A 122 -1.89 7.04 -1.51
C ARG A 122 -1.06 8.31 -1.26
N ALA A 123 -1.50 9.46 -1.75
CA ALA A 123 -0.79 10.73 -1.58
C ALA A 123 -0.96 11.35 -0.18
N SER A 124 -1.92 10.88 0.62
CA SER A 124 -2.26 11.48 1.92
C SER A 124 -1.25 11.21 3.04
N ASP A 125 -0.37 10.22 2.88
CA ASP A 125 0.56 9.73 3.92
C ASP A 125 -0.13 9.28 5.24
N ASN A 126 -1.46 9.10 5.23
CA ASN A 126 -2.24 8.71 6.42
C ASN A 126 -2.54 7.20 6.47
N PHE A 127 -2.06 6.45 5.49
CA PHE A 127 -2.25 5.01 5.38
C PHE A 127 -0.92 4.30 5.27
N SER A 128 -0.80 3.18 5.98
CA SER A 128 0.32 2.27 5.84
C SER A 128 0.36 1.64 4.44
N PRO A 129 1.53 1.15 3.99
CA PRO A 129 1.63 0.43 2.73
C PRO A 129 0.67 -0.76 2.62
N GLN A 130 0.39 -1.44 3.73
CA GLN A 130 -0.52 -2.58 3.81
C GLN A 130 -1.97 -2.16 3.58
N GLU A 131 -2.39 -1.05 4.18
CA GLU A 131 -3.72 -0.47 3.97
C GLU A 131 -3.91 -0.02 2.52
N ILE A 132 -2.91 0.67 1.93
CA ILE A 132 -2.94 1.01 0.50
C ILE A 132 -3.04 -0.25 -0.36
N GLY A 133 -2.31 -1.31 -0.02
CA GLY A 133 -2.43 -2.61 -0.67
C GLY A 133 -3.84 -3.21 -0.59
N TYR A 134 -4.50 -3.09 0.57
CA TYR A 134 -5.87 -3.54 0.76
C TYR A 134 -6.86 -2.73 -0.10
N LEU A 135 -6.76 -1.39 -0.09
CA LEU A 135 -7.58 -0.53 -0.95
C LEU A 135 -7.46 -0.93 -2.43
N GLY A 136 -6.22 -1.17 -2.89
CA GLY A 136 -5.96 -1.62 -4.26
C GLY A 136 -6.62 -2.95 -4.61
N LYS A 137 -6.66 -3.91 -3.67
CA LYS A 137 -7.36 -5.20 -3.86
C LYS A 137 -8.87 -5.02 -3.98
N VAL A 138 -9.48 -4.22 -3.11
CA VAL A 138 -10.93 -3.93 -3.15
C VAL A 138 -11.30 -3.28 -4.48
N TYR A 139 -10.56 -2.26 -4.91
CA TYR A 139 -10.81 -1.60 -6.21
C TYR A 139 -10.61 -2.53 -7.39
N LYS A 140 -9.57 -3.39 -7.36
CA LYS A 140 -9.36 -4.39 -8.41
C LYS A 140 -10.54 -5.35 -8.51
N GLN A 141 -10.99 -5.90 -7.38
CA GLN A 141 -12.13 -6.83 -7.36
C GLN A 141 -13.39 -6.17 -7.90
N LEU A 142 -13.69 -4.94 -7.47
CA LEU A 142 -14.86 -4.21 -7.97
C LEU A 142 -14.79 -3.99 -9.47
N PHE A 143 -13.61 -3.63 -9.96
CA PHE A 143 -13.39 -3.47 -11.39
C PHE A 143 -13.57 -4.78 -12.17
N ASP A 144 -12.97 -5.88 -11.71
CA ASP A 144 -13.10 -7.18 -12.39
C ASP A 144 -14.57 -7.62 -12.48
N GLN A 145 -15.35 -7.41 -11.42
CA GLN A 145 -16.79 -7.68 -11.43
C GLN A 145 -17.56 -6.76 -12.39
N SER A 146 -17.18 -5.49 -12.44
CA SER A 146 -17.80 -4.51 -13.33
C SER A 146 -17.50 -4.78 -14.82
N LEU A 147 -16.33 -5.33 -15.13
CA LEU A 147 -16.02 -5.81 -16.49
C LEU A 147 -16.93 -6.97 -16.90
N ASN A 148 -17.17 -7.93 -16.00
CA ASN A 148 -18.09 -9.03 -16.27
C ASN A 148 -19.50 -8.52 -16.63
N ASN A 149 -19.95 -7.42 -16.01
CA ASN A 149 -21.22 -6.79 -16.37
C ASN A 149 -21.22 -6.25 -17.80
N LEU A 150 -20.10 -5.65 -18.26
CA LEU A 150 -19.96 -5.19 -19.64
C LEU A 150 -19.89 -6.36 -20.64
N ASP A 151 -19.24 -7.46 -20.28
CA ASP A 151 -19.20 -8.68 -21.10
C ASP A 151 -20.60 -9.30 -21.26
N GLN A 152 -21.35 -9.38 -20.16
CA GLN A 152 -22.73 -9.83 -20.18
C GLN A 152 -23.62 -8.89 -20.98
N LEU A 153 -23.48 -7.58 -20.79
CA LEU A 153 -24.23 -6.58 -21.55
C LEU A 153 -23.96 -6.73 -23.04
N THR A 154 -22.69 -6.86 -23.42
CA THR A 154 -22.26 -7.08 -24.80
C THR A 154 -22.90 -8.34 -25.39
N THR A 155 -22.92 -9.43 -24.62
CA THR A 155 -23.54 -10.69 -25.06
C THR A 155 -25.06 -10.54 -25.26
N VAL A 156 -25.74 -9.87 -24.33
CA VAL A 156 -27.20 -9.68 -24.34
C VAL A 156 -27.64 -8.81 -25.52
N ILE A 157 -26.92 -7.72 -25.80
CA ILE A 157 -27.28 -6.78 -26.89
C ILE A 157 -26.86 -7.27 -28.28
N THR A 158 -25.92 -8.22 -28.38
CA THR A 158 -25.51 -8.83 -29.65
C THR A 158 -26.23 -10.15 -29.95
N SER A 159 -26.98 -10.70 -28.98
CA SER A 159 -27.75 -11.94 -29.16
C SER A 159 -28.88 -11.75 -30.17
N SER A 160 -29.01 -12.70 -31.11
CA SER A 160 -30.08 -12.69 -32.10
C SER A 160 -31.45 -13.03 -31.48
N GLN A 161 -32.52 -12.55 -32.11
CA GLN A 161 -33.90 -12.84 -31.66
C GLN A 161 -34.24 -14.34 -31.66
N LEU A 162 -33.52 -15.17 -32.43
CA LEU A 162 -33.68 -16.63 -32.41
C LEU A 162 -33.15 -17.28 -31.12
N ARG A 163 -32.27 -16.59 -30.38
CA ARG A 163 -31.62 -17.10 -29.17
C ARG A 163 -32.15 -16.46 -27.88
N MET A 164 -32.75 -15.27 -27.97
CA MET A 164 -33.26 -14.53 -26.83
C MET A 164 -34.40 -13.61 -27.27
N SER A 165 -35.55 -13.73 -26.59
CA SER A 165 -36.69 -12.85 -26.79
C SER A 165 -36.43 -11.43 -26.28
N ASP A 166 -37.23 -10.46 -26.72
CA ASP A 166 -37.06 -9.06 -26.31
C ASP A 166 -37.33 -8.86 -24.80
N ASP A 167 -38.27 -9.61 -24.22
CA ASP A 167 -38.57 -9.57 -22.78
C ASP A 167 -37.43 -10.16 -21.95
N GLU A 168 -36.87 -11.30 -22.35
CA GLU A 168 -35.69 -11.89 -21.70
C GLU A 168 -34.48 -10.96 -21.79
N ARG A 169 -34.31 -10.29 -22.93
CA ARG A 169 -33.25 -9.29 -23.13
C ARG A 169 -33.41 -8.13 -22.15
N LEU A 170 -34.63 -7.59 -22.02
CA LEU A 170 -34.92 -6.49 -21.10
C LEU A 170 -34.66 -6.90 -19.64
N GLN A 171 -35.11 -8.08 -19.23
CA GLN A 171 -34.86 -8.61 -17.89
C GLN A 171 -33.36 -8.80 -17.61
N ALA A 172 -32.59 -9.27 -18.60
CA ALA A 172 -31.14 -9.41 -18.49
C ALA A 172 -30.46 -8.04 -18.32
N ILE A 173 -30.84 -7.05 -19.12
CA ILE A 173 -30.34 -5.66 -19.00
C ILE A 173 -30.69 -5.09 -17.63
N ASP A 174 -31.92 -5.30 -17.15
CA ASP A 174 -32.39 -4.81 -15.86
C ASP A 174 -31.56 -5.36 -14.70
N ARG A 175 -31.23 -6.65 -14.74
CA ARG A 175 -30.36 -7.31 -13.76
C ARG A 175 -28.93 -6.75 -13.81
N ILE A 176 -28.37 -6.58 -15.00
CA ILE A 176 -27.01 -6.01 -15.17
C ILE A 176 -26.98 -4.57 -14.65
N PHE A 177 -28.02 -3.79 -14.91
CA PHE A 177 -28.18 -2.43 -14.40
C PHE A 177 -28.17 -2.40 -12.87
N ALA A 178 -29.01 -3.19 -12.22
CA ALA A 178 -29.07 -3.26 -10.76
C ALA A 178 -27.71 -3.64 -10.16
N ASP A 179 -27.07 -4.68 -10.70
CA ASP A 179 -25.78 -5.17 -10.21
C ASP A 179 -24.62 -4.16 -10.44
N THR A 180 -24.70 -3.33 -11.48
CA THR A 180 -23.76 -2.23 -11.73
C THR A 180 -24.00 -1.06 -10.77
N GLN A 181 -25.27 -0.73 -10.53
CA GLN A 181 -25.68 0.30 -9.58
C GLN A 181 -25.21 -0.04 -8.15
N ASP A 182 -25.40 -1.28 -7.72
CA ASP A 182 -24.99 -1.75 -6.40
C ASP A 182 -23.47 -1.61 -6.19
N LYS A 183 -22.68 -1.89 -7.23
CA LYS A 183 -21.22 -1.70 -7.20
C LYS A 183 -20.83 -0.24 -7.05
N LEU A 184 -21.52 0.67 -7.75
CA LEU A 184 -21.26 2.09 -7.64
C LEU A 184 -21.64 2.63 -6.26
N ILE A 185 -22.76 2.18 -5.70
CA ILE A 185 -23.17 2.50 -4.33
C ILE A 185 -22.12 1.99 -3.33
N PHE A 186 -21.68 0.74 -3.47
CA PHE A 186 -20.64 0.16 -2.64
C PHE A 186 -19.34 0.98 -2.72
N LEU A 187 -18.89 1.35 -3.93
CA LEU A 187 -17.68 2.15 -4.13
C LEU A 187 -17.76 3.47 -3.39
N ARG A 188 -18.88 4.20 -3.56
CA ARG A 188 -19.09 5.51 -2.95
C ARG A 188 -19.08 5.42 -1.43
N ASN A 189 -19.78 4.42 -0.86
CA ASN A 189 -19.78 4.16 0.57
C ASN A 189 -18.37 3.82 1.10
N PHE A 190 -17.65 2.94 0.41
CA PHE A 190 -16.28 2.56 0.77
C PHE A 190 -15.32 3.77 0.73
N ASN A 191 -15.41 4.58 -0.32
CA ASN A 191 -14.64 5.81 -0.48
C ASN A 191 -14.96 6.83 0.60
N GLN A 192 -16.23 6.97 0.98
CA GLN A 192 -16.67 7.87 2.04
C GLN A 192 -16.09 7.44 3.39
N GLN A 193 -16.22 6.16 3.76
CA GLN A 193 -15.67 5.62 5.00
C GLN A 193 -14.15 5.80 5.06
N THR A 194 -13.45 5.50 3.96
CA THR A 194 -11.99 5.69 3.87
C THR A 194 -11.59 7.16 3.97
N SER A 195 -12.42 8.07 3.44
CA SER A 195 -12.17 9.52 3.55
C SER A 195 -12.37 10.03 4.99
N ILE A 196 -13.37 9.51 5.71
CA ILE A 196 -13.58 9.82 7.12
C ILE A 196 -12.36 9.38 7.94
N LEU A 197 -11.89 8.16 7.75
CA LEU A 197 -10.70 7.65 8.43
C LEU A 197 -9.45 8.50 8.11
N ASN A 198 -9.28 8.90 6.85
CA ASN A 198 -8.19 9.79 6.44
C ASN A 198 -8.22 11.13 7.21
N LEU A 199 -9.40 11.75 7.32
CA LEU A 199 -9.56 13.02 8.04
C LEU A 199 -9.31 12.87 9.54
N GLN A 200 -9.80 11.78 10.15
CA GLN A 200 -9.55 11.48 11.56
C GLN A 200 -8.05 11.40 11.86
N ARG A 201 -7.30 10.63 11.06
CA ARG A 201 -5.85 10.48 11.20
C ARG A 201 -5.09 11.79 10.95
N GLN A 202 -5.55 12.60 9.98
CA GLN A 202 -4.97 13.92 9.74
C GLN A 202 -5.13 14.83 10.96
N LYS A 203 -6.30 14.81 11.59
CA LYS A 203 -6.57 15.57 12.82
C LYS A 203 -5.68 15.09 13.97
N GLU A 204 -5.62 13.78 14.21
CA GLU A 204 -4.77 13.19 15.26
C GLU A 204 -3.29 13.57 15.09
N LYS A 205 -2.76 13.51 13.86
CA LYS A 205 -1.38 13.96 13.57
C LYS A 205 -1.17 15.44 13.88
N ALA A 206 -2.15 16.29 13.55
CA ALA A 206 -2.09 17.72 13.84
C ALA A 206 -2.11 17.99 15.35
N ASP A 207 -2.99 17.31 16.09
CA ASP A 207 -3.11 17.45 17.55
C ASP A 207 -1.82 16.98 18.25
N ILE A 208 -1.25 15.85 17.83
CA ILE A 208 0.05 15.38 18.35
C ILE A 208 1.17 16.38 18.07
N LYS A 209 1.20 16.98 16.87
CA LYS A 209 2.19 17.99 16.51
C LYS A 209 2.05 19.25 17.38
N ALA A 210 0.83 19.72 17.59
CA ALA A 210 0.56 20.85 18.46
C ALA A 210 1.01 20.57 19.91
N MET A 211 0.63 19.42 20.48
CA MET A 211 1.06 19.02 21.82
C MET A 211 2.58 18.99 21.95
N LYS A 212 3.30 18.38 21.00
CA LYS A 212 4.78 18.36 21.02
C LYS A 212 5.38 19.76 21.00
N GLN A 213 4.80 20.69 20.24
CA GLN A 213 5.25 22.08 20.23
C GLN A 213 5.03 22.75 21.59
N TYR A 214 3.88 22.54 22.24
CA TYR A 214 3.63 23.05 23.58
C TYR A 214 4.62 22.50 24.62
N TYR A 215 4.89 21.18 24.60
CA TYR A 215 5.85 20.57 25.53
C TYR A 215 7.30 20.97 25.28
N ASN A 216 7.68 21.31 24.05
CA ASN A 216 9.04 21.78 23.72
C ASN A 216 9.25 23.28 23.97
N LEU A 217 8.18 24.02 24.33
CA LEU A 217 8.21 25.44 24.67
C LEU A 217 8.21 25.69 26.19
N ASN A 218 8.06 24.63 27.00
CA ASN A 218 8.17 24.62 28.46
C ASN A 218 9.41 23.84 28.90
#